data_AF-A0A3D4W010-F1
#
_entry.id   AF-A0A3D4W010-F1
#
_cell.length_a   1.000
_cell.length_b   1.000
_cell.length_c   1.000
_cell.angle_alpha   90.00
_cell.angle_beta   90.00
_cell.angle_gamma   90.00
#
_symmetry.space_group_name_H-M   'P 1'
#
loop_
_entity.id
_entity.type
_entity.pdbx_description
1 polymer ?
#
loop_
_entity_poly.entity_id
_entity_poly.type
_entity_poly.pdbx_seq_one_letter_code
_entity_poly.pdbx_strand_id
1 'polypeptide(L)'
;DCRTELFCTHAALCGASREVCAALMNAATTDACLELLDSAGLRAPVLESLLRAVQLHLDRRACGAFRVGAVLFSNQHGPLGATDTAAQLLNEWKEH
;
A
#
# COMPACT_ATOMS: atom_id res chain seq x y z
N ASP A 1 -14.73 5.44 0.01
CA ASP A 1 -13.51 5.37 -0.81
C ASP A 1 -12.53 6.35 -0.17
N CYS A 2 -11.55 5.85 0.58
CA CYS A 2 -10.60 6.68 1.35
C CYS A 2 -9.18 6.62 0.75
N ARG A 3 -9.08 6.35 -0.55
CA ARG A 3 -7.79 6.04 -1.20
C ARG A 3 -6.81 7.21 -1.10
N THR A 4 -7.26 8.45 -1.32
CA THR A 4 -6.38 9.62 -1.38
C THR A 4 -5.93 10.01 0.03
N GLU A 5 -6.79 9.87 1.03
CA GLU A 5 -6.47 10.07 2.43
C GLU A 5 -5.42 9.06 2.92
N LEU A 6 -5.53 7.80 2.51
CA LEU A 6 -4.55 6.77 2.84
C LEU A 6 -3.18 7.09 2.22
N PHE A 7 -3.12 7.36 0.91
CA PHE A 7 -1.87 7.74 0.28
C PHE A 7 -1.27 9.01 0.89
N CYS A 8 -2.07 10.05 1.11
CA CYS A 8 -1.62 11.31 1.70
C CYS A 8 -1.08 11.11 3.12
N THR A 9 -1.78 10.34 3.96
CA THR A 9 -1.34 10.06 5.34
C THR A 9 -0.01 9.34 5.36
N HIS A 10 0.12 8.26 4.58
CA HIS A 10 1.36 7.49 4.54
C HIS A 10 2.50 8.28 3.85
N ALA A 11 2.20 9.10 2.85
CA ALA A 11 3.15 10.03 2.26
C ALA A 11 3.69 11.04 3.27
N ALA A 12 2.81 11.66 4.06
CA ALA A 12 3.20 12.58 5.11
C ALA A 12 4.10 11.91 6.15
N LEU A 13 3.76 10.68 6.58
CA LEU A 13 4.60 9.89 7.50
C LEU A 13 5.97 9.53 6.90
N CYS A 14 6.05 9.40 5.57
CA CYS A 14 7.30 9.16 4.84
C CYS A 14 8.06 10.44 4.47
N GLY A 15 7.63 11.61 4.95
CA GLY A 15 8.32 12.88 4.74
C GLY A 15 7.94 13.64 3.46
N ALA A 16 6.78 13.35 2.88
CA ALA A 16 6.25 14.13 1.75
C ALA A 16 6.07 15.60 2.13
N SER A 17 6.32 16.49 1.16
CA SER A 17 6.05 17.91 1.35
C SER A 17 4.55 18.18 1.41
N ARG A 18 4.20 19.36 1.94
CA ARG A 18 2.80 19.81 1.97
C ARG A 18 2.18 19.83 0.58
N GLU A 19 2.95 20.24 -0.43
CA GLU A 19 2.51 20.34 -1.82
C GLU A 19 2.18 18.95 -2.39
N VAL A 20 3.02 17.95 -2.11
CA VAL A 20 2.76 16.55 -2.50
C VAL A 20 1.51 16.02 -1.80
N CYS A 21 1.37 16.23 -0.49
CA CYS A 21 0.18 15.83 0.26
C CYS A 21 -1.10 16.48 -0.28
N ALA A 22 -1.06 17.77 -0.60
CA ALA A 22 -2.19 18.48 -1.19
C ALA A 22 -2.54 17.95 -2.59
N ALA A 23 -1.54 17.62 -3.41
CA ALA A 23 -1.77 17.02 -4.72
C ALA A 23 -2.42 15.62 -4.61
N LEU A 24 -1.95 14.79 -3.66
CA LEU A 24 -2.52 13.47 -3.40
C LEU A 24 -3.99 13.55 -3.00
N MET A 25 -4.36 14.49 -2.13
CA MET A 25 -5.76 14.70 -1.73
C MET A 25 -6.68 15.11 -2.89
N ASN A 26 -6.12 15.71 -3.94
CA ASN A 26 -6.85 16.15 -5.14
C ASN A 26 -6.79 15.14 -6.29
N ALA A 27 -6.09 14.01 -6.13
CA ALA A 27 -5.95 13.02 -7.18
C ALA A 27 -7.26 12.26 -7.44
N ALA A 28 -7.65 12.11 -8.70
CA ALA A 28 -8.90 11.46 -9.08
C ALA A 28 -8.82 9.92 -9.06
N THR A 29 -7.61 9.35 -9.16
CA THR A 29 -7.40 7.90 -9.27
C THR A 29 -6.21 7.44 -8.43
N THR A 30 -6.17 6.13 -8.16
CA THR A 30 -5.02 5.49 -7.50
C THR A 30 -3.76 5.61 -8.35
N ASP A 31 -3.87 5.43 -9.66
CA ASP A 31 -2.72 5.55 -10.57
C ASP A 31 -2.14 6.97 -10.55
N ALA A 32 -2.99 8.01 -10.52
CA ALA A 32 -2.52 9.39 -10.35
C ALA A 32 -1.82 9.62 -9.00
N CYS A 33 -2.26 8.96 -7.92
CA CYS A 33 -1.53 8.99 -6.65
C CYS A 33 -0.15 8.36 -6.78
N LEU A 34 -0.03 7.23 -7.48
CA LEU A 34 1.24 6.55 -7.69
C LEU A 34 2.22 7.40 -8.50
N GLU A 35 1.75 8.05 -9.57
CA GLU A 35 2.56 8.97 -10.39
C GLU A 35 3.10 10.18 -9.60
N LEU A 36 2.26 10.74 -8.72
CA LEU A 36 2.68 11.81 -7.81
C LEU A 36 3.76 11.34 -6.83
N LEU A 37 3.62 10.13 -6.28
CA LEU A 37 4.62 9.55 -5.38
C LEU A 37 5.91 9.19 -6.11
N ASP A 38 5.84 8.74 -7.36
CA ASP A 38 7.01 8.47 -8.19
C ASP A 38 7.78 9.75 -8.48
N SER A 39 7.07 10.82 -8.83
CA SER A 39 7.65 12.14 -9.05
C SER A 39 8.34 12.70 -7.80
N ALA A 40 7.83 12.35 -6.61
CA ALA A 40 8.40 12.72 -5.32
C ALA A 40 9.49 11.74 -4.81
N GLY A 41 9.74 10.62 -5.49
CA GLY A 41 10.66 9.57 -5.03
C GLY A 41 10.18 8.81 -3.78
N LEU A 42 8.88 8.84 -3.48
CA LEU A 42 8.29 8.33 -2.24
C LEU A 42 7.43 7.08 -2.43
N ARG A 43 7.26 6.58 -3.67
CA ARG A 43 6.38 5.42 -3.93
C ARG A 43 6.73 4.20 -3.08
N ALA A 44 7.98 3.76 -3.09
CA ALA A 44 8.42 2.59 -2.36
C ALA A 44 8.16 2.69 -0.84
N PRO A 45 8.66 3.72 -0.12
CA PRO A 45 8.43 3.81 1.33
C PRO A 45 6.95 3.97 1.69
N VAL A 46 6.16 4.66 0.86
CA VAL A 46 4.71 4.80 1.09
C VAL A 46 3.98 3.47 0.94
N LEU A 47 4.27 2.70 -0.11
CA LEU A 47 3.67 1.38 -0.31
C LEU A 47 4.08 0.41 0.79
N GLU A 48 5.32 0.45 1.26
CA GLU A 48 5.77 -0.35 2.41
C GLU A 48 4.98 0.01 3.68
N SER A 49 4.83 1.30 3.95
CA SER A 49 4.06 1.82 5.09
C SER A 49 2.59 1.38 5.03
N LEU A 50 1.98 1.44 3.84
CA LEU A 50 0.62 0.97 3.60
C LEU A 50 0.48 -0.54 3.80
N LEU A 51 1.37 -1.34 3.23
CA LEU A 51 1.34 -2.80 3.37
C LEU A 51 1.47 -3.24 4.82
N ARG A 52 2.31 -2.56 5.60
CA ARG A 52 2.46 -2.80 7.04
C ARG A 52 1.16 -2.51 7.80
N ALA A 53 0.50 -1.39 7.50
CA ALA A 53 -0.80 -1.06 8.08
C ALA A 53 -1.87 -2.07 7.69
N VAL A 54 -1.91 -2.49 6.42
CA VAL A 54 -2.82 -3.53 5.93
C VAL A 54 -2.61 -4.83 6.70
N GLN A 55 -1.37 -5.32 6.83
CA GLN A 55 -1.08 -6.54 7.59
C GLN A 55 -1.53 -6.42 9.05
N LEU A 56 -1.25 -5.30 9.71
CA LEU A 56 -1.69 -5.05 11.08
C LEU A 56 -3.23 -5.14 11.23
N HIS A 57 -3.99 -4.59 10.28
CA HIS A 57 -5.45 -4.68 10.29
C HIS A 57 -5.96 -6.09 10.02
N LEU A 58 -5.31 -6.83 9.11
CA LEU A 58 -5.63 -8.22 8.82
C LEU A 58 -5.38 -9.11 10.04
N ASP A 59 -4.23 -8.98 10.70
CA ASP A 59 -3.87 -9.76 11.88
C ASP A 59 -4.86 -9.53 13.03
N ARG A 60 -5.21 -8.26 13.28
CA ARG A 60 -6.23 -7.88 14.27
C ARG A 60 -7.58 -8.50 13.97
N ARG A 61 -7.98 -8.53 12.69
CA ARG A 61 -9.28 -9.08 12.27
C ARG A 61 -9.28 -10.60 12.30
N ALA A 62 -8.19 -11.25 11.92
CA ALA A 62 -8.06 -12.70 11.92
C ALA A 62 -7.98 -13.27 13.33
N CYS A 63 -7.44 -12.49 14.29
CA CYS A 63 -7.35 -12.87 15.71
C CYS A 63 -6.69 -14.26 15.91
N GLY A 64 -5.68 -14.57 15.09
CA GLY A 64 -4.97 -15.86 15.12
C GLY A 64 -5.75 -17.08 14.61
N ALA A 65 -7.00 -16.92 14.16
CA ALA A 65 -7.81 -18.04 13.67
C ALA A 65 -7.31 -18.61 12.33
N PHE A 66 -6.66 -17.78 11.51
CA PHE A 66 -6.08 -18.16 10.23
C PHE A 66 -5.01 -17.14 9.78
N ARG A 67 -4.08 -17.55 8.91
CA ARG A 67 -3.09 -16.66 8.28
C ARG A 67 -3.74 -15.92 7.12
N VAL A 68 -3.62 -14.59 7.10
CA VAL A 68 -4.14 -13.74 6.02
C VAL A 68 -3.05 -12.77 5.61
N GLY A 69 -2.87 -12.63 4.30
CA GLY A 69 -2.07 -11.57 3.70
C GLY A 69 -2.84 -10.89 2.57
N ALA A 70 -2.30 -9.80 2.07
CA ALA A 70 -2.84 -9.07 0.93
C ALA A 70 -1.77 -8.82 -0.14
N VAL A 71 -2.21 -8.79 -1.38
CA VAL A 71 -1.45 -8.27 -2.52
C VAL A 71 -2.18 -7.03 -3.02
N LEU A 72 -1.49 -5.91 -3.10
CA LEU A 72 -2.02 -4.67 -3.66
C LEU A 72 -1.81 -4.66 -5.16
N PHE A 73 -2.81 -4.19 -5.89
CA PHE A 73 -2.81 -4.14 -7.34
C PHE A 73 -3.41 -2.82 -7.82
N SER A 74 -2.88 -2.31 -8.93
CA SER A 74 -3.50 -1.21 -9.68
C SER A 74 -3.73 -1.65 -11.12
N ASN A 75 -4.76 -1.07 -11.76
CA ASN A 75 -5.12 -1.44 -13.12
C ASN A 75 -3.99 -1.14 -14.12
N GLN A 76 -3.26 -0.05 -13.95
CA GLN A 76 -2.19 0.34 -14.89
C GLN A 76 -0.84 -0.27 -14.54
N HIS A 77 -0.48 -0.35 -13.26
CA HIS A 77 0.87 -0.78 -12.85
C HIS A 77 0.96 -2.25 -12.45
N GLY A 78 -0.16 -2.97 -12.41
CA GLY A 78 -0.17 -4.35 -11.96
C GLY A 78 0.06 -4.47 -10.45
N PRO A 79 0.74 -5.55 -9.98
CA PRO A 79 1.05 -5.75 -8.57
C PRO A 79 1.94 -4.62 -8.03
N LEU A 80 1.48 -3.96 -6.97
CA LEU A 80 2.18 -2.86 -6.30
C LEU A 80 3.06 -3.36 -5.16
N GLY A 81 2.72 -4.51 -4.59
CA GLY A 81 3.44 -5.14 -3.50
C GLY A 81 2.55 -6.14 -2.75
N ALA A 82 3.17 -6.93 -1.89
CA ALA A 82 2.51 -7.92 -1.08
C ALA A 82 2.94 -7.77 0.37
N THR A 83 2.03 -8.05 1.30
CA THR A 83 2.39 -8.22 2.70
C THR A 83 3.29 -9.46 2.87
N ASP A 84 4.16 -9.46 3.88
CA ASP A 84 5.05 -10.61 4.15
C ASP A 84 4.29 -11.94 4.28
N THR A 85 3.14 -11.93 4.98
CA THR A 85 2.28 -13.11 5.12
C THR A 85 1.79 -13.62 3.76
N ALA A 86 1.40 -12.73 2.85
CA ALA A 86 1.00 -13.13 1.49
C ALA A 86 2.17 -13.74 0.70
N ALA A 87 3.37 -13.14 0.80
CA ALA A 87 4.55 -13.66 0.14
C ALA A 87 4.90 -15.08 0.63
N GLN A 88 4.82 -15.33 1.95
CA GLN A 88 5.05 -16.65 2.53
C GLN A 88 4.02 -17.68 2.03
N LEU A 89 2.72 -17.36 2.11
CA LEU A 89 1.65 -18.25 1.66
C LEU A 89 1.79 -18.62 0.18
N LEU A 90 2.12 -17.65 -0.67
CA LEU A 90 2.33 -17.88 -2.10
C LEU A 90 3.55 -18.76 -2.39
N ASN A 91 4.61 -18.66 -1.58
CA ASN A 91 5.78 -19.51 -1.73
C ASN A 91 5.49 -20.94 -1.28
N GLU A 92 4.82 -21.13 -0.14
CA GLU A 92 4.41 -22.45 0.36
C GLU A 92 3.53 -23.21 -0.65
N TRP A 93 2.63 -22.49 -1.35
CA TRP A 93 1.79 -23.08 -2.40
C TRP A 93 2.54 -23.51 -3.66
N LYS A 94 3.65 -22.86 -4.02
CA LYS A 94 4.44 -23.23 -5.20
C LYS A 94 5.28 -24.49 -4.99
N GLU A 95 5.54 -24.84 -3.73
CA GLU A 95 6.31 -26.01 -3.34
C GLU A 95 5.47 -27.30 -3.29
N HIS A 96 4.17 -27.20 -3.59
CA HIS A 96 3.21 -28.31 -3.68
C HIS A 96 2.66 -28.47 -5.11
#